data_AF-A0A9P8BT85-F1
#
_entry.id   AF-A0A9P8BT85-F1
#
_cell.length_a   1.000
_cell.length_b   1.000
_cell.length_c   1.000
_cell.angle_alpha   90.00
_cell.angle_beta   90.00
_cell.angle_gamma   90.00
#
_symmetry.space_group_name_H-M   'P 1'
#
loop_
_entity.id
_entity.type
_entity.pdbx_description
1 polymer ?
#
loop_
_entity_poly.entity_id
_entity_poly.type
_entity_poly.pdbx_seq_one_letter_code
_entity_poly.pdbx_strand_id
1 'polypeptide(L)'
;MNAAPLKNDNKKAAPKRDRKNTFLIQKPLPPKPLTRRANAAFVMLVRNSDGQGARSTIRQVEDRFNRNFQYPYVFLNDVPFTEEFKELIRPMSKANMTFGLVPTEHWSYPEWISITKAKEAREAMAMLPFDYYWRIEPDVEYSCDLDFDPFLYMQDNNKKYAFTMSLPEYMETIPSLWNVTRDFMDMYPHLLAKNNALDFISDDGGKSYNTCHFWSNFEIADARWMRDEAYQQYFSHLDQAGGFFYERWGDAPVHSIAAALLLPIDQIHFFKEIGYFHAPFHNCPAELELQAKCHCDPNRNINMSPSAEDNQQAQDQAVIHRLYYDIIHVPFQDKYEDNWDEALFWVAIDDFKTKAAQAGINDPLAILPKLGYKSYEDIRDVTKEGPPKCYREGWKSEMLSQTVDVAAVLDRCELVGGRKFEGGEKIFVLDFWARWCGPCIEAAPELSNLAEKHAGQVAVVGVNNEGIFEDKEHDVEKLEGFLEEKKNAFRYTCFIDNQNHARDSVYNHCGYQGIPCLILLVNNIVSYVGSPGEGFKQALSNSLDAIALEKEE
;
A
#
# COMPACT_ATOMS: atom_id res chain seq x y z
N MET A 1 74.38 52.93 -39.34
CA MET A 1 73.93 52.44 -40.67
C MET A 1 72.53 51.89 -40.46
N ASN A 2 71.50 52.65 -40.82
CA ASN A 2 70.66 52.44 -42.02
C ASN A 2 70.10 51.01 -42.02
N ALA A 3 68.80 50.73 -42.00
CA ALA A 3 67.64 51.36 -42.65
C ALA A 3 66.39 50.61 -42.12
N ALA A 4 65.13 50.98 -42.25
CA ALA A 4 64.38 52.15 -42.68
C ALA A 4 62.92 51.88 -42.20
N PRO A 5 62.07 52.89 -42.08
CA PRO A 5 60.81 52.83 -41.35
C PRO A 5 59.62 52.45 -42.24
N LEU A 6 58.62 51.77 -41.67
CA LEU A 6 57.27 51.74 -42.22
C LEU A 6 56.32 52.50 -41.28
N LYS A 7 56.03 53.72 -41.73
CA LYS A 7 54.80 54.48 -41.53
C LYS A 7 53.57 53.58 -41.74
N ASN A 8 52.39 53.81 -41.19
CA ASN A 8 51.81 54.76 -40.23
C ASN A 8 50.32 54.33 -40.21
N ASP A 9 49.60 54.49 -39.12
CA ASP A 9 48.29 55.17 -39.15
C ASP A 9 47.46 54.97 -37.88
N ASN A 10 46.97 56.12 -37.42
CA ASN A 10 45.71 56.36 -36.73
C ASN A 10 45.56 55.95 -35.25
N LYS A 11 46.00 56.90 -34.41
CA LYS A 11 45.15 57.65 -33.45
C LYS A 11 43.76 57.03 -33.15
N LYS A 12 43.52 56.69 -31.89
CA LYS A 12 42.68 57.47 -30.94
C LYS A 12 42.37 56.68 -29.67
N ALA A 13 42.50 57.41 -28.56
CA ALA A 13 41.69 57.37 -27.34
C ALA A 13 41.37 56.01 -26.67
N ALA A 14 41.81 55.89 -25.42
CA ALA A 14 41.42 54.84 -24.49
C ALA A 14 39.89 54.68 -24.41
N PRO A 15 39.35 53.44 -24.44
CA PRO A 15 37.94 53.22 -24.18
C PRO A 15 37.67 53.24 -22.67
N LYS A 16 36.54 53.90 -22.34
CA LYS A 16 35.92 53.96 -21.01
C LYS A 16 35.67 52.55 -20.49
N ARG A 17 35.94 52.31 -19.19
CA ARG A 17 35.51 51.11 -18.46
C ARG A 17 33.98 51.04 -18.46
N ASP A 18 33.44 50.12 -19.26
CA ASP A 18 32.04 49.73 -19.18
C ASP A 18 31.93 48.61 -18.13
N ARG A 19 31.31 48.92 -16.98
CA ARG A 19 31.03 47.93 -15.93
C ARG A 19 29.83 47.10 -16.37
N LYS A 20 30.07 46.03 -17.11
CA LYS A 20 29.15 44.89 -17.19
C LYS A 20 29.91 43.62 -16.80
N ASN A 21 29.98 43.37 -15.49
CA ASN A 21 30.24 42.03 -14.97
C ASN A 21 29.00 41.17 -15.27
N THR A 22 28.91 40.70 -16.50
CA THR A 22 28.00 39.61 -16.85
C THR A 22 28.74 38.33 -16.48
N PHE A 23 28.35 37.71 -15.36
CA PHE A 23 28.77 36.35 -15.06
C PHE A 23 28.29 35.46 -16.21
N LEU A 24 29.23 34.95 -17.01
CA LEU A 24 28.94 33.94 -18.02
C LEU A 24 28.69 32.63 -17.28
N ILE A 25 27.42 32.31 -17.02
CA ILE A 25 27.01 30.97 -16.59
C ILE A 25 27.26 30.05 -17.79
N GLN A 26 28.35 29.28 -17.76
CA GLN A 26 28.52 28.18 -18.70
C GLN A 26 27.40 27.16 -18.39
N LYS A 27 26.53 26.90 -19.37
CA LYS A 27 25.61 25.77 -19.28
C LYS A 27 26.44 24.48 -19.14
N PRO A 28 26.13 23.59 -18.19
CA PRO A 28 26.79 22.30 -18.11
C PRO A 28 26.75 21.59 -19.46
N LEU A 29 27.87 20.98 -19.86
CA LEU A 29 27.89 20.14 -21.05
C LEU A 29 26.91 18.98 -20.83
N PRO A 30 26.05 18.65 -21.81
CA PRO A 30 25.18 17.49 -21.70
C PRO A 30 26.06 16.22 -21.55
N PRO A 31 25.67 15.26 -20.70
CA PRO A 31 26.39 14.00 -20.58
C PRO A 31 26.47 13.33 -21.97
N LYS A 32 27.63 12.74 -22.28
CA LYS A 32 27.80 11.98 -23.51
C LYS A 32 26.76 10.85 -23.52
N PRO A 33 25.94 10.70 -24.59
CA PRO A 33 24.98 9.60 -24.65
C PRO A 33 25.73 8.27 -24.60
N LEU A 34 25.30 7.40 -23.68
CA LEU A 34 25.80 6.03 -23.58
C LEU A 34 25.47 5.27 -24.87
N THR A 35 26.46 4.58 -25.43
CA THR A 35 26.36 3.86 -26.70
C THR A 35 25.73 2.47 -26.57
N ARG A 36 25.56 1.95 -25.34
CA ARG A 36 24.96 0.66 -25.02
C ARG A 36 23.85 0.86 -23.99
N ARG A 37 22.76 0.08 -24.09
CA ARG A 37 21.62 0.05 -23.15
C ARG A 37 21.14 -1.40 -22.98
N ALA A 38 20.56 -1.71 -21.83
CA ALA A 38 19.90 -2.99 -21.60
C ALA A 38 18.54 -3.04 -22.31
N ASN A 39 18.01 -4.24 -22.54
CA ASN A 39 16.62 -4.43 -22.95
C ASN A 39 15.72 -4.34 -21.71
N ALA A 40 15.32 -3.13 -21.32
CA ALA A 40 14.66 -2.89 -20.04
C ALA A 40 13.57 -1.81 -20.10
N ALA A 41 12.68 -1.82 -19.11
CA ALA A 41 11.63 -0.81 -18.93
C ALA A 41 11.35 -0.54 -17.45
N PHE A 42 10.85 0.66 -17.16
CA PHE A 42 10.12 0.93 -15.92
C PHE A 42 8.72 0.34 -16.04
N VAL A 43 8.23 -0.30 -14.97
CA VAL A 43 6.89 -0.88 -14.91
C VAL A 43 6.15 -0.33 -13.71
N MET A 44 4.92 0.14 -13.92
CA MET A 44 4.06 0.69 -12.87
C MET A 44 2.66 0.12 -13.03
N LEU A 45 2.19 -0.65 -12.04
CA LEU A 45 0.79 -1.03 -11.88
C LEU A 45 0.09 0.09 -11.10
N VAL A 46 -0.87 0.77 -11.72
CA VAL A 46 -1.40 2.03 -11.19
C VAL A 46 -2.84 2.30 -11.63
N ARG A 47 -3.66 2.85 -10.73
CA ARG A 47 -5.05 3.22 -11.04
C ARG A 47 -5.11 4.62 -11.64
N ASN A 48 -6.22 4.93 -12.32
CA ASN A 48 -6.46 6.27 -12.85
C ASN A 48 -6.45 7.35 -11.74
N SER A 49 -6.87 7.01 -10.52
CA SER A 49 -6.91 7.90 -9.35
C SER A 49 -5.53 8.32 -8.85
N ASP A 50 -4.49 7.55 -9.16
CA ASP A 50 -3.17 7.70 -8.55
C ASP A 50 -2.25 8.55 -9.45
N GLY A 51 -2.82 9.24 -10.44
CA GLY A 51 -2.10 9.97 -11.47
C GLY A 51 -1.16 11.04 -10.91
N GLN A 52 -1.52 11.73 -9.83
CA GLN A 52 -0.62 12.72 -9.20
C GLN A 52 0.59 12.05 -8.52
N GLY A 53 0.36 10.94 -7.80
CA GLY A 53 1.43 10.17 -7.18
C GLY A 53 2.37 9.57 -8.22
N ALA A 54 1.82 8.98 -9.28
CA ALA A 54 2.61 8.47 -10.41
C ALA A 54 3.43 9.59 -11.07
N ARG A 55 2.83 10.76 -11.29
CA ARG A 55 3.51 11.94 -11.84
C ARG A 55 4.65 12.40 -10.95
N SER A 56 4.45 12.41 -9.63
CA SER A 56 5.47 12.75 -8.64
C SER A 56 6.65 11.79 -8.72
N THR A 57 6.39 10.48 -8.74
CA THR A 57 7.42 9.44 -8.88
C THR A 57 8.21 9.61 -10.18
N ILE A 58 7.53 9.74 -11.32
CA ILE A 58 8.20 9.85 -12.64
C ILE A 58 9.10 11.09 -12.69
N ARG A 59 8.66 12.22 -12.12
CA ARG A 59 9.49 13.43 -12.03
C ARG A 59 10.82 13.13 -11.36
N GLN A 60 10.78 12.44 -10.23
CA GLN A 60 11.97 12.11 -9.45
C GLN A 60 12.85 11.10 -10.18
N VAL A 61 12.27 10.05 -10.78
CA VAL A 61 13.01 9.09 -11.61
C VAL A 61 13.72 9.80 -12.77
N GLU A 62 13.05 10.73 -13.45
CA GLU A 62 13.65 11.52 -14.54
C GLU A 62 14.78 12.43 -14.02
N ASP A 63 14.55 13.15 -12.92
CA ASP A 63 15.53 14.07 -12.34
C ASP A 63 16.81 13.35 -11.88
N ARG A 64 16.66 12.20 -11.22
CA ARG A 64 17.77 11.41 -10.66
C ARG A 64 18.47 10.53 -11.68
N PHE A 65 17.77 10.06 -12.71
CA PHE A 65 18.29 9.03 -13.60
C PHE A 65 17.80 9.20 -15.04
N ASN A 66 16.50 8.97 -15.29
CA ASN A 66 16.05 8.54 -16.62
C ASN A 66 16.11 9.64 -17.70
N ARG A 67 16.24 10.93 -17.33
CA ARG A 67 16.49 12.00 -18.31
C ARG A 67 17.76 11.79 -19.14
N ASN A 68 18.74 11.06 -18.58
CA ASN A 68 20.01 10.77 -19.22
C ASN A 68 19.99 9.47 -20.05
N PHE A 69 19.15 8.50 -19.68
CA PHE A 69 19.17 7.14 -20.25
C PHE A 69 17.95 6.82 -21.11
N GLN A 70 16.80 7.44 -20.86
CA GLN A 70 15.59 7.35 -21.69
C GLN A 70 15.09 5.91 -21.89
N TYR A 71 15.04 5.13 -20.80
CA TYR A 71 14.35 3.83 -20.77
C TYR A 71 12.83 4.04 -20.81
N PRO A 72 12.08 3.16 -21.51
CA PRO A 72 10.64 3.28 -21.65
C PRO A 72 9.91 3.02 -20.34
N TYR A 73 8.69 3.54 -20.24
CA TYR A 73 7.73 3.26 -19.16
C TYR A 73 6.59 2.39 -19.68
N VAL A 74 6.18 1.42 -18.88
CA VAL A 74 5.00 0.58 -19.10
C VAL A 74 4.06 0.75 -17.91
N PHE A 75 2.88 1.30 -18.16
CA PHE A 75 1.82 1.45 -17.19
C PHE A 75 0.80 0.33 -17.38
N LEU A 76 0.41 -0.34 -16.31
CA LEU A 76 -0.59 -1.40 -16.29
C LEU A 76 -1.71 -1.01 -15.34
N ASN A 77 -2.95 -1.39 -15.68
CA ASN A 77 -4.14 -1.14 -14.89
C ASN A 77 -5.18 -2.22 -15.19
N ASP A 78 -6.00 -2.58 -14.20
CA ASP A 78 -7.09 -3.54 -14.33
C ASP A 78 -8.32 -2.97 -15.05
N VAL A 79 -8.38 -1.64 -15.17
CA VAL A 79 -9.35 -0.93 -16.00
C VAL A 79 -8.65 -0.08 -17.06
N PRO A 80 -9.32 0.29 -18.17
CA PRO A 80 -8.72 1.15 -19.18
C PRO A 80 -8.25 2.49 -18.61
N PHE A 81 -7.06 2.93 -19.01
CA PHE A 81 -6.56 4.26 -18.66
C PHE A 81 -7.38 5.36 -19.33
N THR A 82 -7.79 6.36 -18.54
CA THR A 82 -8.48 7.56 -19.05
C THR A 82 -7.52 8.42 -19.88
N GLU A 83 -8.05 9.23 -20.79
CA GLU A 83 -7.21 10.20 -21.51
C GLU A 83 -6.62 11.26 -20.55
N GLU A 84 -7.36 11.65 -19.51
CA GLU A 84 -6.86 12.56 -18.47
C GLU A 84 -5.59 12.03 -17.79
N PHE A 85 -5.57 10.74 -17.42
CA PHE A 85 -4.36 10.12 -16.87
C PHE A 85 -3.20 10.15 -17.87
N LYS A 86 -3.45 9.81 -19.14
CA LYS A 86 -2.41 9.80 -20.17
C LYS A 86 -1.88 11.22 -20.45
N GLU A 87 -2.75 12.23 -20.45
CA GLU A 87 -2.39 13.64 -20.63
C GLU A 87 -1.59 14.19 -19.45
N LEU A 88 -1.86 13.73 -18.23
CA LEU A 88 -1.09 14.07 -17.03
C LEU A 88 0.33 13.49 -17.07
N ILE A 89 0.47 12.25 -17.55
CA ILE A 89 1.71 11.46 -17.45
C ILE A 89 2.64 11.67 -18.65
N ARG A 90 2.13 11.67 -19.89
CA ARG A 90 2.95 11.79 -21.12
C ARG A 90 3.96 12.95 -21.10
N PRO A 91 3.64 14.16 -20.59
CA PRO A 91 4.60 15.26 -20.59
C PRO A 91 5.78 15.09 -19.62
N MET A 92 5.77 14.08 -18.75
CA MET A 92 6.80 13.92 -17.71
C MET A 92 8.13 13.39 -18.24
N SER A 93 8.14 12.67 -19.37
CA SER A 93 9.37 12.17 -19.99
C SER A 93 9.29 12.23 -21.52
N LYS A 94 10.46 12.23 -22.16
CA LYS A 94 10.58 12.02 -23.62
C LYS A 94 10.74 10.55 -23.98
N ALA A 95 10.91 9.67 -22.99
CA ALA A 95 10.97 8.23 -23.21
C ALA A 95 9.62 7.70 -23.71
N ASN A 96 9.65 6.53 -24.37
CA ASN A 96 8.43 5.89 -24.83
C ASN A 96 7.57 5.46 -23.63
N MET A 97 6.26 5.69 -23.69
CA MET A 97 5.31 5.33 -22.65
C MET A 97 4.19 4.48 -23.23
N THR A 98 4.02 3.28 -22.69
CA THR A 98 2.98 2.33 -23.09
C THR A 98 1.96 2.19 -21.97
N PHE A 99 0.67 2.13 -22.33
CA PHE A 99 -0.45 1.97 -21.39
C PHE A 99 -1.19 0.69 -21.73
N GLY A 100 -1.11 -0.31 -20.85
CA GLY A 100 -1.70 -1.63 -21.02
C GLY A 100 -2.88 -1.85 -20.07
N LEU A 101 -3.89 -2.56 -20.57
CA LEU A 101 -4.95 -3.15 -19.75
C LEU A 101 -4.50 -4.55 -19.33
N VAL A 102 -4.54 -4.84 -18.04
CA VAL A 102 -4.33 -6.19 -17.51
C VAL A 102 -5.53 -7.04 -17.93
N PRO A 103 -5.33 -8.19 -18.61
CA PRO A 103 -6.43 -9.07 -18.97
C PRO A 103 -7.23 -9.49 -17.73
N THR A 104 -8.56 -9.53 -17.84
CA THR A 104 -9.45 -9.82 -16.70
C THR A 104 -9.12 -11.16 -16.06
N GLU A 105 -8.69 -12.14 -16.84
CA GLU A 105 -8.24 -13.46 -16.36
C GLU A 105 -7.01 -13.41 -15.44
N HIS A 106 -6.20 -12.34 -15.44
CA HIS A 106 -5.07 -12.15 -14.52
C HIS A 106 -5.44 -11.35 -13.28
N TRP A 107 -6.66 -10.79 -13.28
CA TRP A 107 -7.18 -9.89 -12.25
C TRP A 107 -8.54 -10.35 -11.70
N SER A 108 -8.86 -11.63 -11.86
CA SER A 108 -10.14 -12.23 -11.45
C SER A 108 -9.91 -13.50 -10.64
N TYR A 109 -10.95 -13.90 -9.90
CA TYR A 109 -10.94 -15.18 -9.18
C TYR A 109 -10.84 -16.34 -10.18
N PRO A 110 -9.86 -17.25 -10.04
CA PRO A 110 -9.70 -18.35 -10.99
C PRO A 110 -10.89 -19.30 -10.95
N GLU A 111 -11.49 -19.59 -12.11
CA GLU A 111 -12.78 -20.31 -12.22
C GLU A 111 -12.81 -21.78 -11.70
N TRP A 112 -11.66 -22.36 -11.35
CA TRP A 112 -11.54 -23.63 -10.60
C TRP A 112 -10.10 -23.92 -10.12
N ILE A 113 -9.20 -22.93 -10.24
CA ILE A 113 -7.77 -23.08 -10.58
C ILE A 113 -7.53 -24.01 -11.80
N SER A 114 -7.58 -23.39 -12.98
CA SER A 114 -7.23 -24.02 -14.26
C SER A 114 -5.76 -23.81 -14.59
N ILE A 115 -5.00 -24.91 -14.65
CA ILE A 115 -3.59 -24.92 -15.09
C ILE A 115 -3.45 -24.32 -16.52
N THR A 116 -4.49 -24.46 -17.35
CA THR A 116 -4.54 -23.91 -18.71
C THR A 116 -4.71 -22.39 -18.73
N LYS A 117 -5.58 -21.83 -17.86
CA LYS A 117 -5.75 -20.37 -17.76
C LYS A 117 -4.51 -19.68 -17.19
N ALA A 118 -3.89 -20.28 -16.18
CA ALA A 118 -2.59 -19.81 -15.68
C ALA A 118 -1.51 -19.88 -16.79
N LYS A 119 -1.56 -20.87 -17.69
CA LYS A 119 -0.66 -20.98 -18.85
C LYS A 119 -0.89 -19.89 -19.89
N GLU A 120 -2.13 -19.68 -20.28
CA GLU A 120 -2.52 -18.61 -21.20
C GLU A 120 -2.18 -17.24 -20.62
N ALA A 121 -2.34 -17.09 -19.29
CA ALA A 121 -1.95 -15.88 -18.58
C ALA A 121 -0.45 -15.61 -18.61
N ARG A 122 0.36 -16.65 -18.43
CA ARG A 122 1.82 -16.61 -18.59
C ARG A 122 2.24 -16.25 -20.01
N GLU A 123 1.57 -16.78 -21.01
CA GLU A 123 1.82 -16.46 -22.43
C GLU A 123 1.44 -15.00 -22.76
N ALA A 124 0.41 -14.45 -22.12
CA ALA A 124 0.04 -13.04 -22.23
C ALA A 124 0.99 -12.09 -21.46
N MET A 125 1.48 -12.48 -20.27
CA MET A 125 2.53 -11.75 -19.53
C MET A 125 3.90 -11.82 -20.23
N ALA A 126 4.15 -12.86 -21.02
CA ALA A 126 5.33 -12.95 -21.90
C ALA A 126 5.34 -11.91 -23.04
N MET A 127 4.27 -11.13 -23.22
CA MET A 127 4.17 -10.13 -24.29
C MET A 127 4.95 -8.83 -24.04
N LEU A 128 5.47 -8.58 -22.83
CA LEU A 128 6.42 -7.46 -22.63
C LEU A 128 7.83 -7.92 -23.03
N PRO A 129 8.39 -7.43 -24.15
CA PRO A 129 9.62 -7.95 -24.75
C PRO A 129 10.88 -7.43 -24.03
N PHE A 130 10.82 -7.22 -22.72
CA PHE A 130 11.93 -6.73 -21.91
C PHE A 130 12.60 -7.87 -21.16
N ASP A 131 13.93 -7.79 -21.04
CA ASP A 131 14.73 -8.72 -20.24
C ASP A 131 14.73 -8.29 -18.78
N TYR A 132 14.81 -6.98 -18.52
CA TYR A 132 14.77 -6.41 -17.18
C TYR A 132 13.59 -5.47 -17.00
N TYR A 133 13.08 -5.40 -15.78
CA TYR A 133 12.14 -4.35 -15.39
C TYR A 133 12.60 -3.68 -14.09
N TRP A 134 12.18 -2.43 -13.92
CA TRP A 134 12.27 -1.70 -12.66
C TRP A 134 10.86 -1.33 -12.23
N ARG A 135 10.36 -1.98 -11.18
CA ARG A 135 9.07 -1.64 -10.57
C ARG A 135 9.17 -0.29 -9.88
N ILE A 136 8.21 0.59 -10.21
CA ILE A 136 8.05 1.88 -9.57
C ILE A 136 6.57 2.03 -9.17
N GLU A 137 6.32 2.66 -8.03
CA GLU A 137 4.97 2.90 -7.51
C GLU A 137 4.65 4.40 -7.41
N PRO A 138 3.37 4.78 -7.37
CA PRO A 138 2.96 6.14 -6.99
C PRO A 138 3.50 6.52 -5.61
N ASP A 139 3.72 7.83 -5.40
CA ASP A 139 4.00 8.41 -4.07
C ASP A 139 5.27 7.88 -3.38
N VAL A 140 6.29 7.52 -4.18
CA VAL A 140 7.63 7.17 -3.70
C VAL A 140 8.61 8.31 -3.93
N GLU A 141 9.72 8.32 -3.20
CA GLU A 141 10.77 9.32 -3.38
C GLU A 141 12.11 8.71 -3.79
N TYR A 142 12.80 9.40 -4.70
CA TYR A 142 14.18 9.11 -5.12
C TYR A 142 15.09 10.25 -4.70
N SER A 143 15.94 9.98 -3.72
CA SER A 143 16.70 11.01 -3.02
C SER A 143 18.14 11.18 -3.52
N CYS A 144 18.67 10.24 -4.30
CA CYS A 144 20.05 10.26 -4.79
C CYS A 144 20.14 10.34 -6.31
N ASP A 145 21.06 11.16 -6.83
CA ASP A 145 21.38 11.21 -8.26
C ASP A 145 22.18 9.96 -8.68
N LEU A 146 21.78 9.32 -9.79
CA LEU A 146 22.44 8.12 -10.33
C LEU A 146 23.28 8.48 -11.57
N ASP A 147 24.59 8.28 -11.47
CA ASP A 147 25.57 8.51 -12.55
C ASP A 147 25.98 7.23 -13.29
N PHE A 148 25.35 6.10 -12.95
CA PHE A 148 25.49 4.82 -13.63
C PHE A 148 24.12 4.28 -14.09
N ASP A 149 24.13 3.26 -14.93
CA ASP A 149 22.93 2.57 -15.42
C ASP A 149 22.66 1.31 -14.57
N PRO A 150 21.64 1.28 -13.70
CA PRO A 150 21.32 0.11 -12.90
C PRO A 150 20.99 -1.13 -13.75
N PHE A 151 20.34 -0.97 -14.91
CA PHE A 151 20.01 -2.10 -15.77
C PHE A 151 21.26 -2.71 -16.42
N LEU A 152 22.20 -1.87 -16.88
CA LEU A 152 23.47 -2.39 -17.37
C LEU A 152 24.30 -3.01 -16.25
N TYR A 153 24.28 -2.44 -15.04
CA TYR A 153 24.94 -3.05 -13.90
C TYR A 153 24.40 -4.46 -13.64
N MET A 154 23.07 -4.63 -13.65
CA MET A 154 22.43 -5.94 -13.50
C MET A 154 22.86 -6.91 -14.59
N GLN A 155 22.84 -6.46 -15.86
CA GLN A 155 23.23 -7.27 -17.01
C GLN A 155 24.71 -7.68 -16.98
N ASP A 156 25.61 -6.72 -16.77
CA ASP A 156 27.07 -6.93 -16.86
C ASP A 156 27.62 -7.73 -15.66
N ASN A 157 26.91 -7.72 -14.53
CA ASN A 157 27.28 -8.47 -13.32
C ASN A 157 26.40 -9.70 -13.08
N ASN A 158 25.64 -10.15 -14.09
CA ASN A 158 24.79 -11.35 -14.05
C ASN A 158 23.83 -11.38 -12.83
N LYS A 159 23.26 -10.23 -12.48
CA LYS A 159 22.26 -10.12 -11.41
C LYS A 159 20.86 -10.37 -11.97
N LYS A 160 20.02 -10.99 -11.14
CA LYS A 160 18.65 -11.41 -11.48
C LYS A 160 17.59 -10.72 -10.64
N TYR A 161 17.89 -10.39 -9.40
CA TYR A 161 16.96 -9.68 -8.52
C TYR A 161 17.70 -8.64 -7.70
N ALA A 162 17.16 -7.44 -7.60
CA ALA A 162 17.75 -6.39 -6.79
C ALA A 162 16.71 -5.55 -6.07
N PHE A 163 17.07 -5.12 -4.87
CA PHE A 163 16.20 -4.44 -3.93
C PHE A 163 16.92 -3.27 -3.25
N THR A 164 16.14 -2.38 -2.65
CA THR A 164 16.64 -1.28 -1.79
C THR A 164 16.23 -1.42 -0.35
N MET A 165 15.24 -2.26 0.01
CA MET A 165 14.82 -2.46 1.41
C MET A 165 14.45 -3.91 1.69
N SER A 166 14.67 -4.35 2.92
CA SER A 166 14.16 -5.61 3.45
C SER A 166 13.52 -5.43 4.82
N LEU A 167 12.42 -6.13 5.07
CA LEU A 167 11.66 -6.07 6.32
C LEU A 167 11.04 -7.44 6.67
N PRO A 168 10.67 -7.67 7.94
CA PRO A 168 9.80 -8.78 8.30
C PRO A 168 8.36 -8.55 7.81
N GLU A 169 7.68 -9.62 7.43
CA GLU A 169 6.25 -9.65 7.13
C GLU A 169 5.41 -9.90 8.39
N TYR A 170 4.16 -9.44 8.40
CA TYR A 170 3.17 -9.81 9.42
C TYR A 170 2.74 -11.26 9.25
N MET A 171 3.09 -12.14 10.19
CA MET A 171 2.82 -13.58 10.09
C MET A 171 1.33 -13.89 9.91
N GLU A 172 0.44 -13.04 10.44
CA GLU A 172 -1.01 -13.13 10.32
C GLU A 172 -1.50 -13.09 8.87
N THR A 173 -0.71 -12.50 7.96
CA THR A 173 -1.04 -12.42 6.53
C THR A 173 -0.61 -13.66 5.74
N ILE A 174 0.31 -14.44 6.29
CA ILE A 174 0.99 -15.56 5.63
C ILE A 174 1.12 -16.83 6.50
N PRO A 175 0.14 -17.21 7.34
CA PRO A 175 0.32 -18.29 8.31
C PRO A 175 0.64 -19.66 7.69
N SER A 176 0.22 -19.95 6.45
CA SER A 176 0.56 -21.21 5.79
C SER A 176 1.63 -21.12 4.70
N LEU A 177 2.08 -19.91 4.32
CA LEU A 177 3.00 -19.70 3.20
C LEU A 177 4.29 -20.53 3.31
N TRP A 178 4.88 -20.59 4.51
CA TRP A 178 6.12 -21.34 4.71
C TRP A 178 5.92 -22.85 4.64
N ASN A 179 4.81 -23.36 5.19
CA ASN A 179 4.50 -24.79 5.13
C ASN A 179 4.32 -25.23 3.68
N VAL A 180 3.57 -24.45 2.88
CA VAL A 180 3.39 -24.70 1.45
C VAL A 180 4.71 -24.59 0.69
N THR A 181 5.57 -23.64 1.04
CA THR A 181 6.92 -23.52 0.46
C THR A 181 7.80 -24.72 0.80
N ARG A 182 7.74 -25.24 2.03
CA ARG A 182 8.48 -26.44 2.42
C ARG A 182 8.02 -27.68 1.65
N ASP A 183 6.71 -27.82 1.42
CA ASP A 183 6.18 -28.90 0.58
C ASP A 183 6.76 -28.80 -0.85
N PHE A 184 6.90 -27.59 -1.41
CA PHE A 184 7.58 -27.40 -2.68
C PHE A 184 9.06 -27.80 -2.62
N MET A 185 9.79 -27.42 -1.57
CA MET A 185 11.20 -27.79 -1.40
C MET A 185 11.39 -29.31 -1.34
N ASP A 186 10.48 -30.01 -0.66
CA ASP A 186 10.50 -31.47 -0.54
C ASP A 186 10.14 -32.17 -1.86
N MET A 187 9.18 -31.63 -2.62
CA MET A 187 8.78 -32.18 -3.92
C MET A 187 9.76 -31.87 -5.05
N TYR A 188 10.40 -30.70 -5.02
CA TYR A 188 11.25 -30.19 -6.10
C TYR A 188 12.66 -29.82 -5.64
N PRO A 189 13.39 -30.69 -4.92
CA PRO A 189 14.72 -30.35 -4.39
C PRO A 189 15.76 -30.05 -5.48
N HIS A 190 15.53 -30.52 -6.71
CA HIS A 190 16.39 -30.28 -7.87
C HIS A 190 16.25 -28.87 -8.46
N LEU A 191 15.17 -28.14 -8.13
CA LEU A 191 14.96 -26.75 -8.56
C LEU A 191 15.60 -25.74 -7.61
N LEU A 192 16.01 -26.17 -6.41
CA LEU A 192 16.68 -25.31 -5.43
C LEU A 192 18.12 -25.02 -5.86
N ALA A 193 18.52 -23.74 -5.79
CA ALA A 193 19.90 -23.37 -6.05
C ALA A 193 20.82 -23.87 -4.92
N LYS A 194 22.01 -24.39 -5.28
CA LYS A 194 22.93 -24.99 -4.30
C LYS A 194 23.50 -23.99 -3.29
N ASN A 195 23.80 -22.78 -3.75
CA ASN A 195 24.34 -21.68 -2.95
C ASN A 195 23.29 -20.56 -2.86
N ASN A 196 22.10 -20.92 -2.41
CA ASN A 196 20.98 -20.00 -2.31
C ASN A 196 21.09 -19.12 -1.05
N ALA A 197 20.11 -18.26 -0.82
CA ALA A 197 20.05 -17.36 0.32
C ALA A 197 19.06 -17.87 1.39
N LEU A 198 18.99 -19.17 1.67
CA LEU A 198 18.10 -19.73 2.68
C LEU A 198 18.28 -19.06 4.05
N ASP A 199 19.52 -18.77 4.44
CA ASP A 199 19.85 -18.11 5.71
C ASP A 199 19.30 -16.68 5.84
N PHE A 200 18.91 -16.04 4.73
CA PHE A 200 18.23 -14.74 4.78
C PHE A 200 16.79 -14.88 5.27
N ILE A 201 16.10 -15.96 4.86
CA ILE A 201 14.68 -16.19 5.13
C ILE A 201 14.45 -17.20 6.29
N SER A 202 15.48 -17.84 6.81
CA SER A 202 15.35 -18.85 7.85
C SER A 202 16.58 -18.93 8.74
N ASP A 203 16.38 -18.79 10.04
CA ASP A 203 17.46 -18.81 11.04
C ASP A 203 17.81 -20.25 11.51
N ASP A 204 17.02 -21.24 11.10
CA ASP A 204 17.08 -22.62 11.63
C ASP A 204 17.29 -23.69 10.54
N GLY A 205 17.85 -23.27 9.40
CA GLY A 205 18.17 -24.15 8.28
C GLY A 205 16.93 -24.60 7.51
N GLY A 206 15.90 -23.78 7.44
CA GLY A 206 14.68 -23.99 6.66
C GLY A 206 13.53 -24.65 7.42
N LYS A 207 13.59 -24.81 8.75
CA LYS A 207 12.49 -25.40 9.52
C LYS A 207 11.35 -24.40 9.71
N SER A 208 11.68 -23.12 9.96
CA SER A 208 10.74 -22.01 10.07
C SER A 208 11.14 -20.81 9.21
N TYR A 209 10.15 -20.00 8.85
CA TYR A 209 10.34 -18.73 8.16
C TYR A 209 10.56 -17.62 9.19
N ASN A 210 11.64 -16.86 9.06
CA ASN A 210 11.90 -15.70 9.91
C ASN A 210 11.13 -14.44 9.47
N THR A 211 10.29 -14.56 8.44
CA THR A 211 9.45 -13.50 7.80
C THR A 211 10.19 -12.45 6.99
N CYS A 212 11.51 -12.50 6.93
CA CYS A 212 12.32 -11.54 6.17
C CYS A 212 12.03 -11.62 4.67
N HIS A 213 11.75 -10.48 4.07
CA HIS A 213 11.54 -10.35 2.64
C HIS A 213 12.13 -9.05 2.11
N PHE A 214 12.43 -9.01 0.81
CA PHE A 214 12.72 -7.80 0.05
C PHE A 214 11.41 -7.06 -0.25
N TRP A 215 11.37 -5.76 -0.01
CA TRP A 215 10.14 -4.99 -0.18
C TRP A 215 9.92 -4.62 -1.65
N SER A 216 8.96 -5.29 -2.28
CA SER A 216 8.83 -5.36 -3.75
C SER A 216 8.34 -4.07 -4.41
N ASN A 217 7.88 -3.05 -3.68
CA ASN A 217 7.55 -1.74 -4.28
C ASN A 217 8.76 -1.11 -5.00
N PHE A 218 9.96 -1.48 -4.59
CA PHE A 218 11.19 -1.33 -5.34
C PHE A 218 11.72 -2.71 -5.70
N GLU A 219 11.81 -2.99 -7.00
CA GLU A 219 12.60 -4.12 -7.50
C GLU A 219 13.15 -3.82 -8.89
N ILE A 220 14.40 -4.22 -9.11
CA ILE A 220 14.99 -4.30 -10.45
C ILE A 220 15.28 -5.78 -10.69
N ALA A 221 14.58 -6.41 -11.63
CA ALA A 221 14.67 -7.85 -11.80
C ALA A 221 14.72 -8.28 -13.28
N ASP A 222 15.34 -9.44 -13.51
CA ASP A 222 15.39 -10.14 -14.79
C ASP A 222 14.08 -10.90 -14.99
N ALA A 223 13.22 -10.38 -15.86
CA ALA A 223 11.94 -10.97 -16.19
C ALA A 223 12.07 -12.37 -16.82
N ARG A 224 13.24 -12.74 -17.37
CA ARG A 224 13.46 -14.08 -17.94
C ARG A 224 13.54 -15.13 -16.83
N TRP A 225 14.17 -14.81 -15.70
CA TRP A 225 14.21 -15.71 -14.55
C TRP A 225 12.81 -16.02 -14.02
N MET A 226 11.94 -14.99 -13.95
CA MET A 226 10.55 -15.20 -13.55
C MET A 226 9.77 -16.04 -14.56
N ARG A 227 10.22 -16.17 -15.81
CA ARG A 227 9.62 -17.02 -16.84
C ARG A 227 10.23 -18.43 -16.87
N ASP A 228 11.31 -18.67 -16.15
CA ASP A 228 11.97 -19.97 -16.10
C ASP A 228 11.13 -21.00 -15.33
N GLU A 229 11.38 -22.29 -15.63
CA GLU A 229 10.64 -23.43 -15.08
C GLU A 229 10.58 -23.42 -13.55
N ALA A 230 11.68 -23.11 -12.87
CA ALA A 230 11.74 -23.14 -11.41
C ALA A 230 10.77 -22.15 -10.76
N TYR A 231 10.78 -20.89 -11.22
CA TYR A 231 9.87 -19.87 -10.70
C TYR A 231 8.41 -20.20 -11.05
N GLN A 232 8.16 -20.65 -12.28
CA GLN A 232 6.83 -20.98 -12.74
C GLN A 232 6.22 -22.17 -12.00
N GLN A 233 7.04 -23.17 -11.66
CA GLN A 233 6.64 -24.31 -10.85
C GLN A 233 6.35 -23.88 -9.40
N TYR A 234 7.18 -23.01 -8.83
CA TYR A 234 6.97 -22.46 -7.48
C TYR A 234 5.68 -21.64 -7.40
N PHE A 235 5.50 -20.67 -8.30
CA PHE A 235 4.31 -19.84 -8.34
C PHE A 235 3.04 -20.68 -8.56
N SER A 236 3.07 -21.64 -9.49
CA SER A 236 1.92 -22.52 -9.73
C SER A 236 1.57 -23.38 -8.52
N HIS A 237 2.56 -23.80 -7.72
CA HIS A 237 2.35 -24.53 -6.47
C HIS A 237 1.67 -23.65 -5.41
N LEU A 238 2.13 -22.40 -5.26
CA LEU A 238 1.49 -21.43 -4.37
C LEU A 238 0.07 -21.07 -4.80
N ASP A 239 -0.12 -20.80 -6.09
CA ASP A 239 -1.44 -20.46 -6.65
C ASP A 239 -2.46 -21.56 -6.36
N GLN A 240 -2.08 -22.83 -6.57
CA GLN A 240 -2.93 -23.99 -6.24
C GLN A 240 -3.26 -24.13 -4.75
N ALA A 241 -2.40 -23.66 -3.86
CA ALA A 241 -2.67 -23.65 -2.42
C ALA A 241 -3.71 -22.58 -2.02
N GLY A 242 -3.94 -21.56 -2.86
CA GLY A 242 -5.01 -20.57 -2.69
C GLY A 242 -4.76 -19.51 -1.61
N GLY A 243 -3.57 -19.47 -0.99
CA GLY A 243 -3.25 -18.54 0.08
C GLY A 243 -3.26 -17.05 -0.33
N PHE A 244 -3.22 -16.75 -1.63
CA PHE A 244 -3.48 -15.39 -2.14
C PHE A 244 -4.91 -14.90 -1.85
N PHE A 245 -5.87 -15.81 -1.68
CA PHE A 245 -7.29 -15.50 -1.47
C PHE A 245 -7.81 -15.93 -0.10
N TYR A 246 -7.35 -17.08 0.41
CA TYR A 246 -7.74 -17.58 1.73
C TYR A 246 -6.97 -16.92 2.88
N GLU A 247 -5.78 -16.40 2.57
CA GLU A 247 -4.96 -15.57 3.45
C GLU A 247 -4.70 -14.24 2.73
N ARG A 248 -3.54 -13.61 2.96
CA ARG A 248 -3.16 -12.37 2.27
C ARG A 248 -1.70 -12.45 1.85
N TRP A 249 -1.34 -13.49 1.10
CA TRP A 249 0.03 -13.64 0.60
C TRP A 249 0.42 -12.48 -0.30
N GLY A 250 1.30 -11.61 0.21
CA GLY A 250 1.86 -10.51 -0.56
C GLY A 250 2.85 -11.01 -1.61
N ASP A 251 3.00 -10.26 -2.70
CA ASP A 251 4.02 -10.55 -3.72
C ASP A 251 5.44 -10.38 -3.15
N ALA A 252 5.65 -9.49 -2.19
CA ALA A 252 6.94 -9.24 -1.57
C ALA A 252 7.55 -10.49 -0.90
N PRO A 253 6.88 -11.18 0.05
CA PRO A 253 7.38 -12.44 0.60
C PRO A 253 7.48 -13.56 -0.45
N VAL A 254 6.55 -13.63 -1.42
CA VAL A 254 6.58 -14.65 -2.48
C VAL A 254 7.81 -14.50 -3.40
N HIS A 255 8.07 -13.30 -3.91
CA HIS A 255 9.24 -13.00 -4.74
C HIS A 255 10.54 -13.23 -3.97
N SER A 256 10.55 -12.87 -2.69
CA SER A 256 11.74 -12.99 -1.83
C SER A 256 12.09 -14.43 -1.54
N ILE A 257 11.11 -15.26 -1.17
CA ILE A 257 11.33 -16.70 -0.96
C ILE A 257 11.77 -17.35 -2.28
N ALA A 258 11.13 -17.03 -3.41
CA ALA A 258 11.52 -17.54 -4.71
C ALA A 258 12.97 -17.16 -5.07
N ALA A 259 13.34 -15.89 -4.92
CA ALA A 259 14.70 -15.42 -5.17
C ALA A 259 15.70 -16.12 -4.23
N ALA A 260 15.39 -16.19 -2.93
CA ALA A 260 16.26 -16.75 -1.92
C ALA A 260 16.45 -18.27 -2.04
N LEU A 261 15.50 -19.01 -2.63
CA LEU A 261 15.60 -20.46 -2.81
C LEU A 261 16.10 -20.88 -4.19
N LEU A 262 15.65 -20.18 -5.25
CA LEU A 262 15.81 -20.60 -6.65
C LEU A 262 16.99 -19.93 -7.35
N LEU A 263 17.54 -18.84 -6.79
CA LEU A 263 18.73 -18.19 -7.31
C LEU A 263 19.95 -18.49 -6.44
N PRO A 264 21.14 -18.64 -7.04
CA PRO A 264 22.40 -18.43 -6.35
C PRO A 264 22.44 -17.03 -5.71
N ILE A 265 22.94 -16.93 -4.47
CA ILE A 265 22.96 -15.70 -3.69
C ILE A 265 23.73 -14.56 -4.38
N ASP A 266 24.74 -14.88 -5.20
CA ASP A 266 25.50 -13.89 -5.97
C ASP A 266 24.71 -13.27 -7.13
N GLN A 267 23.52 -13.79 -7.46
CA GLN A 267 22.59 -13.19 -8.41
C GLN A 267 21.58 -12.23 -7.78
N ILE A 268 21.55 -12.14 -6.44
CA ILE A 268 20.74 -11.17 -5.69
C ILE A 268 21.61 -9.96 -5.36
N HIS A 269 21.07 -8.74 -5.49
CA HIS A 269 21.83 -7.51 -5.27
C HIS A 269 21.09 -6.47 -4.43
N PHE A 270 21.79 -5.91 -3.44
CA PHE A 270 21.31 -4.77 -2.67
C PHE A 270 21.86 -3.47 -3.27
N PHE A 271 20.97 -2.60 -3.77
CA PHE A 271 21.35 -1.28 -4.31
C PHE A 271 21.41 -0.23 -3.20
N LYS A 272 22.55 -0.15 -2.53
CA LYS A 272 22.78 0.90 -1.51
C LYS A 272 22.85 2.30 -2.12
N GLU A 273 23.26 2.43 -3.39
CA GLU A 273 23.44 3.69 -4.10
C GLU A 273 22.12 4.39 -4.42
N ILE A 274 21.00 3.66 -4.40
CA ILE A 274 19.68 4.18 -4.74
C ILE A 274 18.96 4.61 -3.46
N GLY A 275 19.08 5.89 -3.14
CA GLY A 275 18.28 6.50 -2.08
C GLY A 275 16.80 6.49 -2.45
N TYR A 276 15.99 5.83 -1.61
CA TYR A 276 14.60 5.51 -1.91
C TYR A 276 13.74 5.62 -0.66
N PHE A 277 12.52 6.10 -0.81
CA PHE A 277 11.52 6.13 0.25
C PHE A 277 10.18 5.65 -0.28
N HIS A 278 9.57 4.76 0.49
CA HIS A 278 8.16 4.45 0.38
C HIS A 278 7.64 4.43 1.81
N ALA A 279 6.61 5.21 2.11
CA ALA A 279 6.17 5.40 3.49
C ALA A 279 5.90 4.05 4.20
N PRO A 280 6.39 3.87 5.44
CA PRO A 280 7.16 4.81 6.27
C PRO A 280 8.70 4.66 6.17
N PHE A 281 9.23 3.80 5.30
CA PHE A 281 10.62 3.35 5.35
C PHE A 281 11.52 3.97 4.28
N HIS A 282 12.77 4.20 4.66
CA HIS A 282 13.79 4.82 3.80
C HIS A 282 14.99 3.89 3.62
N ASN A 283 15.55 3.88 2.41
CA ASN A 283 16.94 3.52 2.15
C ASN A 283 17.74 4.79 1.86
N CYS A 284 18.82 5.04 2.59
CA CYS A 284 19.66 6.22 2.41
C CYS A 284 21.14 5.88 2.67
N PRO A 285 22.02 5.87 1.66
CA PRO A 285 23.43 5.47 1.84
C PRO A 285 24.15 6.37 2.84
N ALA A 286 25.04 5.81 3.67
CA ALA A 286 25.75 6.57 4.71
C ALA A 286 27.16 7.03 4.30
N GLU A 287 27.72 6.44 3.24
CA GLU A 287 29.05 6.78 2.78
C GLU A 287 29.10 8.21 2.24
N LEU A 288 30.11 8.98 2.67
CA LEU A 288 30.23 10.41 2.36
C LEU A 288 30.19 10.71 0.86
N GLU A 289 30.78 9.85 0.03
CA GLU A 289 30.81 10.00 -1.43
C GLU A 289 29.43 9.85 -2.08
N LEU A 290 28.58 8.97 -1.53
CA LEU A 290 27.21 8.77 -1.98
C LEU A 290 26.30 9.87 -1.44
N GLN A 291 26.46 10.22 -0.16
CA GLN A 291 25.72 11.31 0.49
C GLN A 291 25.85 12.66 -0.23
N ALA A 292 27.01 12.94 -0.83
CA ALA A 292 27.21 14.15 -1.64
C ALA A 292 26.24 14.27 -2.84
N LYS A 293 25.61 13.16 -3.26
CA LYS A 293 24.63 13.08 -4.34
C LYS A 293 23.20 12.85 -3.85
N CYS A 294 22.98 12.83 -2.53
CA CYS A 294 21.71 12.48 -1.91
C CYS A 294 21.08 13.64 -1.13
N HIS A 295 19.75 13.62 -1.02
CA HIS A 295 18.96 14.49 -0.17
C HIS A 295 18.06 13.66 0.77
N CYS A 296 18.69 12.84 1.62
CA CYS A 296 18.02 12.02 2.62
C CYS A 296 18.87 11.92 3.89
N ASP A 297 18.24 11.56 5.01
CA ASP A 297 18.91 11.38 6.30
C ASP A 297 19.37 9.90 6.46
N PRO A 298 20.68 9.61 6.48
CA PRO A 298 21.19 8.25 6.62
C PRO A 298 20.82 7.63 7.98
N ASN A 299 20.49 8.43 9.00
CA ASN A 299 20.07 7.92 10.32
C ASN A 299 18.67 7.32 10.31
N ARG A 300 17.91 7.50 9.21
CA ARG A 300 16.57 6.94 9.03
C ARG A 300 16.57 5.70 8.13
N ASN A 301 17.74 5.17 7.78
CA ASN A 301 17.87 4.05 6.87
C ASN A 301 17.42 2.75 7.55
N ILE A 302 16.43 2.06 6.98
CA ILE A 302 15.92 0.77 7.47
C ILE A 302 16.97 -0.36 7.34
N ASN A 303 17.85 -0.28 6.34
CA ASN A 303 18.82 -1.34 6.05
C ASN A 303 20.13 -1.18 6.82
N MET A 304 20.41 0.01 7.33
CA MET A 304 21.47 0.15 8.30
C MET A 304 20.97 -0.50 9.56
N SER A 305 21.73 -1.46 10.10
CA SER A 305 21.54 -1.85 11.49
C SER A 305 21.39 -0.56 12.29
N PRO A 306 20.24 -0.33 12.93
CA PRO A 306 20.10 0.81 13.81
C PRO A 306 21.29 0.83 14.78
N SER A 307 21.56 1.98 15.40
CA SER A 307 22.51 2.00 16.51
C SER A 307 22.21 0.83 17.46
N ALA A 308 23.23 0.26 18.12
CA ALA A 308 23.01 -0.89 18.99
C ALA A 308 21.84 -0.68 19.98
N GLU A 309 21.55 0.57 20.34
CA GLU A 309 20.41 0.99 21.16
C GLU A 309 19.08 1.04 20.40
N ASP A 310 19.03 1.62 19.19
CA ASP A 310 17.81 1.66 18.37
C ASP A 310 17.39 0.26 17.87
N ASN A 311 18.38 -0.61 17.66
CA ASN A 311 18.18 -1.96 17.13
C ASN A 311 17.70 -2.88 18.25
N GLN A 312 18.29 -2.73 19.44
CA GLN A 312 17.79 -3.36 20.65
C GLN A 312 16.37 -2.87 20.96
N GLN A 313 16.07 -1.58 20.83
CA GLN A 313 14.73 -1.07 21.12
C GLN A 313 13.67 -1.59 20.13
N ALA A 314 13.96 -1.66 18.83
CA ALA A 314 13.05 -2.21 17.83
C ALA A 314 12.91 -3.74 17.96
N GLN A 315 14.00 -4.46 18.27
CA GLN A 315 13.98 -5.90 18.53
C GLN A 315 13.21 -6.22 19.82
N ASP A 316 13.44 -5.46 20.89
CA ASP A 316 12.72 -5.58 22.15
C ASP A 316 11.23 -5.31 21.95
N GLN A 317 10.88 -4.32 21.13
CA GLN A 317 9.50 -4.05 20.73
C GLN A 317 8.85 -5.23 20.01
N ALA A 318 9.52 -5.79 19.00
CA ALA A 318 9.00 -6.93 18.26
C ALA A 318 8.84 -8.17 19.15
N VAL A 319 9.81 -8.41 20.05
CA VAL A 319 9.76 -9.50 21.02
C VAL A 319 8.62 -9.30 22.02
N ILE A 320 8.47 -8.11 22.59
CA ILE A 320 7.37 -7.79 23.51
C ILE A 320 6.02 -7.89 22.82
N HIS A 321 5.89 -7.40 21.58
CA HIS A 321 4.65 -7.51 20.82
C HIS A 321 4.26 -8.98 20.59
N ARG A 322 5.21 -9.82 20.14
CA ARG A 322 4.98 -11.26 19.94
C ARG A 322 4.59 -11.96 21.25
N LEU A 323 5.34 -11.73 22.33
CA LEU A 323 5.05 -12.34 23.63
C LEU A 323 3.69 -11.90 24.18
N TYR A 324 3.34 -10.62 24.02
CA TYR A 324 2.02 -10.10 24.39
C TYR A 324 0.93 -10.81 23.60
N TYR A 325 1.11 -10.94 22.28
CA TYR A 325 0.13 -11.59 21.42
C TYR A 325 -0.07 -13.07 21.77
N ASP A 326 1.01 -13.83 21.89
CA ASP A 326 0.98 -15.28 22.11
C ASP A 326 0.49 -15.68 23.50
N ILE A 327 0.81 -14.88 24.53
CA ILE A 327 0.59 -15.25 25.93
C ILE A 327 -0.67 -14.57 26.49
N ILE A 328 -0.99 -13.36 26.01
CA ILE A 328 -2.09 -12.56 26.54
C ILE A 328 -3.19 -12.41 25.49
N HIS A 329 -2.92 -11.92 24.29
CA HIS A 329 -4.00 -11.64 23.33
C HIS A 329 -4.74 -12.91 22.88
N VAL A 330 -4.04 -13.88 22.30
CA VAL A 330 -4.65 -15.10 21.74
C VAL A 330 -5.31 -15.96 22.83
N PRO A 331 -4.68 -16.24 23.99
CA PRO A 331 -5.31 -17.10 25.00
C PRO A 331 -6.51 -16.47 25.71
N PHE A 332 -6.68 -15.13 25.60
CA PHE A 332 -7.78 -14.40 26.23
C PHE A 332 -8.75 -13.77 25.23
N GLN A 333 -8.61 -14.04 23.92
CA GLN A 333 -9.48 -13.47 22.89
C GLN A 333 -10.97 -13.75 23.09
N ASP A 334 -11.31 -14.87 23.74
CA ASP A 334 -12.66 -15.31 24.09
C ASP A 334 -12.96 -15.23 25.61
N LYS A 335 -11.97 -14.80 26.40
CA LYS A 335 -12.02 -14.71 27.87
C LYS A 335 -12.18 -13.26 28.29
N TYR A 336 -13.38 -12.73 28.12
CA TYR A 336 -13.78 -11.42 28.59
C TYR A 336 -15.12 -11.52 29.32
N GLU A 337 -15.46 -10.49 30.10
CA GLU A 337 -16.68 -10.41 30.91
C GLU A 337 -16.91 -11.67 31.77
N ASP A 338 -17.99 -12.41 31.52
CA ASP A 338 -18.39 -13.58 32.32
C ASP A 338 -17.46 -14.80 32.11
N ASN A 339 -16.71 -14.84 31.01
CA ASN A 339 -15.73 -15.89 30.72
C ASN A 339 -14.32 -15.56 31.25
N TRP A 340 -14.17 -14.44 31.96
CA TRP A 340 -12.90 -13.98 32.50
C TRP A 340 -12.35 -14.91 33.58
N ASP A 341 -11.08 -15.31 33.43
CA ASP A 341 -10.33 -16.05 34.44
C ASP A 341 -9.20 -15.19 35.00
N GLU A 342 -9.47 -14.58 36.16
CA GLU A 342 -8.52 -13.68 36.84
C GLU A 342 -7.23 -14.38 37.23
N ALA A 343 -7.30 -15.63 37.71
CA ALA A 343 -6.12 -16.36 38.15
C ALA A 343 -5.25 -16.76 36.96
N LEU A 344 -5.88 -17.22 35.87
CA LEU A 344 -5.18 -17.56 34.63
C LEU A 344 -4.50 -16.33 34.02
N PHE A 345 -5.15 -15.16 34.06
CA PHE A 345 -4.56 -13.92 33.55
C PHE A 345 -3.26 -13.56 34.28
N TRP A 346 -3.26 -13.59 35.61
CA TRP A 346 -2.05 -13.26 36.35
C TRP A 346 -0.93 -14.30 36.17
N VAL A 347 -1.28 -15.58 35.98
CA VAL A 347 -0.31 -16.61 35.55
C VAL A 347 0.29 -16.29 34.18
N ALA A 348 -0.53 -15.84 33.23
CA ALA A 348 -0.07 -15.44 31.90
C ALA A 348 0.82 -14.19 31.96
N ILE A 349 0.52 -13.22 32.82
CA ILE A 349 1.38 -12.05 33.06
C ILE A 349 2.74 -12.47 33.64
N ASP A 350 2.76 -13.43 34.56
CA ASP A 350 4.01 -13.95 35.12
C ASP A 350 4.83 -14.74 34.09
N ASP A 351 4.19 -15.51 33.21
CA ASP A 351 4.86 -16.17 32.08
C ASP A 351 5.40 -15.16 31.06
N PHE A 352 4.63 -14.12 30.74
CA PHE A 352 5.03 -13.02 29.87
C PHE A 352 6.28 -12.30 30.42
N LYS A 353 6.28 -11.94 31.71
CA LYS A 353 7.45 -11.34 32.38
C LYS A 353 8.65 -12.27 32.37
N THR A 354 8.44 -13.56 32.64
CA THR A 354 9.50 -14.57 32.68
C THR A 354 10.16 -14.73 31.30
N LYS A 355 9.36 -14.84 30.24
CA LYS A 355 9.86 -14.98 28.86
C LYS A 355 10.51 -13.71 28.34
N ALA A 356 9.99 -12.54 28.72
CA ALA A 356 10.65 -11.27 28.39
C ALA A 356 12.02 -11.16 29.08
N ALA A 357 12.14 -11.53 30.35
CA ALA A 357 13.41 -11.56 31.06
C ALA A 357 14.41 -12.55 30.45
N GLN A 358 13.94 -13.73 29.99
CA GLN A 358 14.77 -14.69 29.26
C GLN A 358 15.29 -14.14 27.92
N ALA A 359 14.53 -13.23 27.30
CA ALA A 359 14.93 -12.51 26.10
C ALA A 359 15.83 -11.29 26.38
N GLY A 360 16.20 -11.05 27.64
CA GLY A 360 17.04 -9.91 28.04
C GLY A 360 16.29 -8.63 28.40
N ILE A 361 14.95 -8.67 28.41
CA ILE A 361 14.08 -7.50 28.63
C ILE A 361 13.58 -7.50 30.07
N ASN A 362 14.20 -6.69 30.92
CA ASN A 362 13.91 -6.68 32.36
C ASN A 362 12.66 -5.86 32.73
N ASP A 363 12.24 -4.91 31.89
CA ASP A 363 11.04 -4.10 32.10
C ASP A 363 10.18 -4.01 30.83
N PRO A 364 9.32 -5.02 30.59
CA PRO A 364 8.40 -5.03 29.45
C PRO A 364 7.42 -3.85 29.47
N LEU A 365 7.04 -3.36 30.65
CA LEU A 365 6.11 -2.22 30.79
C LEU A 365 6.72 -0.91 30.31
N ALA A 366 8.04 -0.78 30.18
CA ALA A 366 8.65 0.40 29.58
C ALA A 366 8.39 0.48 28.06
N ILE A 367 8.01 -0.63 27.42
CA ILE A 367 7.83 -0.75 25.97
C ILE A 367 6.35 -0.69 25.58
N LEU A 368 5.47 -1.19 26.46
CA LEU A 368 4.02 -1.27 26.28
C LEU A 368 3.23 0.06 26.17
N PRO A 369 3.72 1.25 26.62
CA PRO A 369 3.04 2.52 26.43
C PRO A 369 2.85 2.89 24.96
N LYS A 370 3.73 2.40 24.07
CA LYS A 370 3.56 2.55 22.61
C LYS A 370 2.44 1.68 22.04
N LEU A 371 1.95 0.69 22.80
CA LEU A 371 0.76 -0.12 22.52
C LEU A 371 -0.48 0.38 23.27
N GLY A 372 -0.39 1.53 23.96
CA GLY A 372 -1.53 2.17 24.64
C GLY A 372 -1.76 1.76 26.09
N TYR A 373 -0.95 0.87 26.66
CA TYR A 373 -1.15 0.37 28.04
C TYR A 373 -0.22 1.04 29.05
N LYS A 374 -0.77 1.35 30.23
CA LYS A 374 -0.06 2.07 31.31
C LYS A 374 0.39 1.17 32.47
N SER A 375 -0.24 0.02 32.65
CA SER A 375 0.13 -0.98 33.66
C SER A 375 -0.38 -2.38 33.28
N TYR A 376 0.02 -3.41 34.02
CA TYR A 376 -0.54 -4.76 33.81
C TYR A 376 -2.02 -4.83 34.20
N GLU A 377 -2.46 -4.01 35.15
CA GLU A 377 -3.87 -3.84 35.50
C GLU A 377 -4.66 -3.16 34.38
N ASP A 378 -4.04 -2.25 33.63
CA ASP A 378 -4.65 -1.63 32.45
C ASP A 378 -4.86 -2.67 31.33
N ILE A 379 -3.86 -3.52 31.09
CA ILE A 379 -3.98 -4.67 30.18
C ILE A 379 -5.09 -5.60 30.66
N ARG A 380 -5.13 -5.92 31.96
CA ARG A 380 -6.20 -6.73 32.56
C ARG A 380 -7.56 -6.13 32.26
N ASP A 381 -7.75 -4.84 32.54
CA ASP A 381 -9.04 -4.18 32.41
C ASP A 381 -9.52 -4.15 30.97
N VAL A 382 -8.65 -3.77 30.03
CA VAL A 382 -8.99 -3.77 28.59
C VAL A 382 -9.25 -5.19 28.08
N THR A 383 -8.45 -6.17 28.46
CA THR A 383 -8.63 -7.57 28.02
C THR A 383 -9.91 -8.16 28.60
N LYS A 384 -10.21 -7.87 29.86
CA LYS A 384 -11.43 -8.31 30.56
C LYS A 384 -12.70 -7.64 30.04
N GLU A 385 -12.62 -6.38 29.63
CA GLU A 385 -13.72 -5.70 28.95
C GLU A 385 -14.00 -6.32 27.58
N GLY A 386 -12.95 -6.82 26.92
CA GLY A 386 -13.05 -7.47 25.61
C GLY A 386 -13.25 -6.46 24.48
N PRO A 387 -13.36 -6.93 23.23
CA PRO A 387 -13.61 -6.04 22.11
C PRO A 387 -14.98 -5.34 22.28
N PRO A 388 -15.16 -4.14 21.71
CA PRO A 388 -16.46 -3.49 21.65
C PRO A 388 -17.56 -4.46 21.21
N LYS A 389 -18.73 -4.36 21.84
CA LYS A 389 -19.85 -5.29 21.60
C LYS A 389 -20.17 -5.47 20.13
N CYS A 390 -20.03 -4.42 19.32
CA CYS A 390 -20.30 -4.45 17.88
C CYS A 390 -19.36 -5.31 17.04
N TYR A 391 -18.20 -5.68 17.57
CA TYR A 391 -17.25 -6.57 16.90
C TYR A 391 -17.32 -8.01 17.40
N ARG A 392 -18.22 -8.29 18.36
CA ARG A 392 -18.41 -9.64 18.88
C ARG A 392 -19.28 -10.45 17.93
N GLU A 393 -18.95 -11.74 17.82
CA GLU A 393 -19.70 -12.66 16.97
C GLU A 393 -21.20 -12.66 17.33
N GLY A 394 -22.06 -12.59 16.31
CA GLY A 394 -23.51 -12.60 16.48
C GLY A 394 -24.12 -11.30 17.00
N TRP A 395 -23.33 -10.24 17.23
CA TRP A 395 -23.87 -8.94 17.61
C TRP A 395 -24.83 -8.39 16.54
N LYS A 396 -25.87 -7.71 17.03
CA LYS A 396 -26.84 -6.99 16.21
C LYS A 396 -27.15 -5.66 16.87
N SER A 397 -27.30 -4.63 16.06
CA SER A 397 -27.70 -3.30 16.53
C SER A 397 -29.10 -3.34 17.16
N GLU A 398 -29.27 -2.61 18.26
CA GLU A 398 -30.57 -2.36 18.87
C GLU A 398 -31.47 -1.50 17.97
N MET A 399 -30.91 -0.82 16.96
CA MET A 399 -31.67 -0.08 15.97
C MET A 399 -32.40 -0.97 14.95
N LEU A 400 -32.10 -2.27 14.87
CA LEU A 400 -32.83 -3.15 13.95
C LEU A 400 -34.34 -3.09 14.21
N SER A 401 -35.13 -3.00 13.14
CA SER A 401 -36.60 -2.80 13.17
C SER A 401 -37.07 -1.45 13.69
N GLN A 402 -36.18 -0.52 14.07
CA GLN A 402 -36.56 0.84 14.40
C GLN A 402 -36.78 1.67 13.13
N THR A 403 -37.64 2.68 13.23
CA THR A 403 -37.89 3.63 12.14
C THR A 403 -36.91 4.79 12.22
N VAL A 404 -36.25 5.10 11.11
CA VAL A 404 -35.41 6.28 10.93
C VAL A 404 -35.89 7.02 9.68
N ASP A 405 -36.34 8.25 9.85
CA ASP A 405 -36.72 9.13 8.76
C ASP A 405 -35.46 9.77 8.16
N VAL A 406 -35.02 9.24 7.01
CA VAL A 406 -33.83 9.71 6.31
C VAL A 406 -33.91 11.20 5.96
N ALA A 407 -35.09 11.72 5.59
CA ALA A 407 -35.23 13.13 5.27
C ALA A 407 -35.01 14.02 6.50
N ALA A 408 -35.53 13.61 7.67
CA ALA A 408 -35.32 14.32 8.93
C ALA A 408 -33.86 14.26 9.44
N VAL A 409 -33.15 13.16 9.14
CA VAL A 409 -31.70 13.04 9.42
C VAL A 409 -30.92 14.04 8.56
N LEU A 410 -31.29 14.20 7.29
CA LEU A 410 -30.56 15.06 6.35
C LEU A 410 -30.96 16.55 6.40
N ASP A 411 -32.10 16.91 7.00
CA ASP A 411 -32.62 18.29 7.06
C ASP A 411 -31.66 19.31 7.68
N ARG A 412 -30.72 18.85 8.53
CA ARG A 412 -29.69 19.70 9.14
C ARG A 412 -28.29 19.47 8.60
N CYS A 413 -28.17 18.64 7.56
CA CYS A 413 -26.92 18.40 6.87
C CYS A 413 -26.86 19.26 5.60
N GLU A 414 -25.66 19.62 5.18
CA GLU A 414 -25.43 20.40 3.96
C GLU A 414 -25.05 19.47 2.80
N LEU A 415 -25.71 19.61 1.64
CA LEU A 415 -25.38 18.83 0.45
C LEU A 415 -24.05 19.35 -0.14
N VAL A 416 -23.05 18.48 -0.21
CA VAL A 416 -21.67 18.84 -0.65
C VAL A 416 -21.22 18.07 -1.90
N GLY A 417 -21.98 17.04 -2.32
CA GLY A 417 -21.64 16.29 -3.52
C GLY A 417 -22.77 15.41 -4.04
N GLY A 418 -22.69 15.04 -5.32
CA GLY A 418 -23.67 14.19 -5.99
C GLY A 418 -24.99 14.90 -6.33
N ARG A 419 -26.03 14.12 -6.61
CA ARG A 419 -27.35 14.64 -7.00
C ARG A 419 -28.15 15.06 -5.77
N LYS A 420 -29.08 16.00 -5.95
CA LYS A 420 -30.05 16.34 -4.91
C LYS A 420 -30.83 15.09 -4.50
N PHE A 421 -30.97 14.87 -3.20
CA PHE A 421 -31.80 13.82 -2.64
C PHE A 421 -33.29 14.16 -2.83
N GLU A 422 -34.04 13.27 -3.51
CA GLU A 422 -35.46 13.48 -3.80
C GLU A 422 -36.40 12.62 -2.94
N GLY A 423 -35.89 11.58 -2.28
CA GLY A 423 -36.61 10.82 -1.24
C GLY A 423 -37.77 9.95 -1.74
N GLY A 424 -37.57 9.18 -2.82
CA GLY A 424 -38.63 8.34 -3.39
C GLY A 424 -38.36 6.83 -3.34
N GLU A 425 -37.14 6.44 -3.01
CA GLU A 425 -36.70 5.06 -2.95
C GLU A 425 -37.27 4.33 -1.73
N LYS A 426 -37.55 3.04 -1.89
CA LYS A 426 -37.96 2.20 -0.76
C LYS A 426 -36.76 1.71 0.06
N ILE A 427 -35.57 1.65 -0.53
CA ILE A 427 -34.35 1.21 0.15
C ILE A 427 -33.38 2.38 0.25
N PHE A 428 -32.91 2.67 1.46
CA PHE A 428 -31.85 3.65 1.71
C PHE A 428 -30.62 2.98 2.32
N VAL A 429 -29.44 3.44 1.93
CA VAL A 429 -28.18 3.11 2.60
C VAL A 429 -27.57 4.43 3.08
N LEU A 430 -27.60 4.66 4.39
CA LEU A 430 -26.84 5.75 4.99
C LEU A 430 -25.41 5.28 5.24
N ASP A 431 -24.45 5.95 4.65
CA ASP A 431 -23.02 5.70 4.81
C ASP A 431 -22.40 6.80 5.68
N PHE A 432 -22.09 6.51 6.94
CA PHE A 432 -21.38 7.44 7.82
C PHE A 432 -19.87 7.29 7.62
N TRP A 433 -19.21 8.37 7.20
CA TRP A 433 -17.81 8.34 6.78
C TRP A 433 -17.05 9.65 7.06
N ALA A 434 -15.72 9.64 6.84
CA ALA A 434 -14.86 10.83 6.94
C ALA A 434 -13.70 10.76 5.93
N ARG A 435 -13.11 11.90 5.54
CA ARG A 435 -12.02 11.91 4.53
C ARG A 435 -10.72 11.29 4.99
N TRP A 436 -10.47 11.27 6.30
CA TRP A 436 -9.28 10.64 6.87
C TRP A 436 -9.44 9.12 7.05
N CYS A 437 -10.62 8.57 6.73
CA CYS A 437 -10.91 7.15 6.86
C CYS A 437 -10.56 6.40 5.58
N GLY A 438 -9.41 5.72 5.57
CA GLY A 438 -8.97 4.87 4.46
C GLY A 438 -10.03 3.85 3.99
N PRO A 439 -10.59 3.01 4.89
CA PRO A 439 -11.63 2.03 4.54
C PRO A 439 -12.89 2.66 3.91
N CYS A 440 -13.24 3.89 4.30
CA CYS A 440 -14.38 4.60 3.73
C CYS A 440 -14.13 4.98 2.26
N ILE A 441 -12.93 5.47 1.96
CA ILE A 441 -12.50 5.80 0.59
C ILE A 441 -12.47 4.56 -0.28
N GLU A 442 -12.01 3.43 0.28
CA GLU A 442 -11.98 2.13 -0.42
C GLU A 442 -13.37 1.57 -0.72
N ALA A 443 -14.34 1.78 0.18
CA ALA A 443 -15.71 1.30 0.00
C ALA A 443 -16.54 2.15 -0.98
N ALA A 444 -16.21 3.44 -1.14
CA ALA A 444 -17.01 4.38 -1.93
C ALA A 444 -17.27 3.95 -3.39
N PRO A 445 -16.31 3.39 -4.16
CA PRO A 445 -16.57 2.89 -5.50
C PRO A 445 -17.63 1.78 -5.56
N GLU A 446 -17.62 0.85 -4.60
CA GLU A 446 -18.61 -0.24 -4.53
C GLU A 446 -20.01 0.30 -4.21
N LEU A 447 -20.09 1.22 -3.24
CA LEU A 447 -21.34 1.90 -2.89
C LEU A 447 -21.90 2.74 -4.05
N SER A 448 -21.03 3.41 -4.81
CA SER A 448 -21.42 4.10 -6.04
C SER A 448 -21.96 3.15 -7.11
N ASN A 449 -21.28 2.03 -7.35
CA ASN A 449 -21.73 1.01 -8.32
C ASN A 449 -23.10 0.44 -7.90
N LEU A 450 -23.32 0.24 -6.61
CA LEU A 450 -24.57 -0.24 -6.04
C LEU A 450 -25.70 0.77 -6.26
N ALA A 451 -25.47 2.05 -5.97
CA ALA A 451 -26.44 3.13 -6.22
C ALA A 451 -26.84 3.21 -7.71
N GLU A 452 -25.86 3.08 -8.61
CA GLU A 452 -26.09 3.13 -10.06
C GLU A 452 -26.83 1.88 -10.57
N LYS A 453 -26.41 0.69 -10.14
CA LYS A 453 -27.01 -0.59 -10.54
C LYS A 453 -28.47 -0.71 -10.12
N HIS A 454 -28.82 -0.16 -8.96
CA HIS A 454 -30.16 -0.24 -8.38
C HIS A 454 -30.88 1.12 -8.39
N ALA A 455 -30.54 2.01 -9.32
CA ALA A 455 -31.12 3.33 -9.43
C ALA A 455 -32.67 3.29 -9.48
N GLY A 456 -33.31 4.13 -8.67
CA GLY A 456 -34.77 4.17 -8.51
C GLY A 456 -35.35 3.09 -7.58
N GLN A 457 -34.51 2.20 -7.03
CA GLN A 457 -34.90 1.21 -6.02
C GLN A 457 -34.11 1.42 -4.71
N VAL A 458 -32.80 1.68 -4.84
CA VAL A 458 -31.88 1.92 -3.73
C VAL A 458 -31.25 3.30 -3.88
N ALA A 459 -31.32 4.11 -2.82
CA ALA A 459 -30.58 5.35 -2.70
C ALA A 459 -29.45 5.18 -1.68
N VAL A 460 -28.20 5.40 -2.12
CA VAL A 460 -27.05 5.52 -1.21
C VAL A 460 -26.83 6.99 -0.89
N VAL A 461 -26.73 7.31 0.40
CA VAL A 461 -26.51 8.67 0.89
C VAL A 461 -25.34 8.66 1.86
N GLY A 462 -24.26 9.34 1.47
CA GLY A 462 -23.11 9.57 2.34
C GLY A 462 -23.40 10.70 3.32
N VAL A 463 -23.15 10.46 4.60
CA VAL A 463 -23.19 11.43 5.68
C VAL A 463 -21.77 11.59 6.22
N ASN A 464 -21.06 12.57 5.68
CA ASN A 464 -19.70 12.87 6.13
C ASN A 464 -19.73 13.57 7.50
N ASN A 465 -18.90 13.11 8.41
CA ASN A 465 -18.62 13.83 9.66
C ASN A 465 -17.13 13.69 10.01
N GLU A 466 -16.36 14.76 9.80
CA GLU A 466 -14.92 14.79 10.09
C GLU A 466 -14.58 14.64 11.59
N GLY A 467 -15.55 14.95 12.46
CA GLY A 467 -15.50 14.80 13.91
C GLY A 467 -16.35 13.63 14.44
N ILE A 468 -16.49 12.54 13.66
CA ILE A 468 -17.39 11.45 14.05
C ILE A 468 -17.02 10.78 15.39
N PHE A 469 -15.73 10.76 15.74
CA PHE A 469 -15.23 10.21 17.00
C PHE A 469 -14.88 11.26 18.06
N GLU A 470 -14.70 12.52 17.64
CA GLU A 470 -14.25 13.61 18.52
C GLU A 470 -14.89 14.92 18.05
N ASP A 471 -15.35 15.76 18.98
CA ASP A 471 -15.90 17.08 18.63
C ASP A 471 -14.80 17.98 18.04
N LYS A 472 -14.79 18.10 16.71
CA LYS A 472 -13.86 18.92 15.93
C LYS A 472 -14.62 19.78 14.93
N GLU A 473 -14.01 20.90 14.55
CA GLU A 473 -14.53 21.74 13.46
C GLU A 473 -14.40 21.02 12.12
N HIS A 474 -15.42 21.20 11.28
CA HIS A 474 -15.50 20.66 9.92
C HIS A 474 -15.06 21.71 8.91
N ASP A 475 -14.34 21.27 7.87
CA ASP A 475 -13.87 22.12 6.79
C ASP A 475 -14.57 21.72 5.48
N VAL A 476 -15.67 22.43 5.19
CA VAL A 476 -16.53 22.16 4.03
C VAL A 476 -15.77 22.34 2.72
N GLU A 477 -14.95 23.38 2.60
CA GLU A 477 -14.19 23.67 1.38
C GLU A 477 -13.18 22.56 1.07
N LYS A 478 -12.49 22.04 2.10
CA LYS A 478 -11.63 20.86 1.93
C LYS A 478 -12.40 19.60 1.57
N LEU A 479 -13.63 19.45 2.06
CA LEU A 479 -14.48 18.32 1.68
C LEU A 479 -14.96 18.39 0.25
N GLU A 480 -15.44 19.54 -0.20
CA GLU A 480 -15.85 19.74 -1.59
C GLU A 480 -14.67 19.52 -2.54
N GLY A 481 -13.48 20.05 -2.21
CA GLY A 481 -12.27 19.81 -2.98
C GLY A 481 -11.90 18.33 -3.05
N PHE A 482 -12.01 17.60 -1.94
CA PHE A 482 -11.80 16.15 -1.89
C PHE A 482 -12.84 15.39 -2.73
N LEU A 483 -14.12 15.74 -2.64
CA LEU A 483 -15.19 15.09 -3.40
C LEU A 483 -15.05 15.35 -4.89
N GLU A 484 -14.59 16.52 -5.32
CA GLU A 484 -14.26 16.78 -6.72
C GLU A 484 -13.05 15.96 -7.18
N GLU A 485 -11.99 15.86 -6.36
CA GLU A 485 -10.83 14.99 -6.66
C GLU A 485 -11.24 13.52 -6.78
N LYS A 486 -12.11 13.05 -5.88
CA LYS A 486 -12.58 11.66 -5.79
C LYS A 486 -13.95 11.46 -6.45
N LYS A 487 -14.37 12.33 -7.37
CA LYS A 487 -15.70 12.24 -8.02
C LYS A 487 -15.97 10.93 -8.75
N ASN A 488 -14.91 10.21 -9.14
CA ASN A 488 -15.03 8.88 -9.75
C ASN A 488 -15.32 7.79 -8.71
N ALA A 489 -14.97 7.98 -7.44
CA ALA A 489 -15.23 7.04 -6.35
C ALA A 489 -16.54 7.40 -5.60
N PHE A 490 -16.80 8.68 -5.36
CA PHE A 490 -18.01 9.19 -4.68
C PHE A 490 -19.01 9.73 -5.70
N ARG A 491 -19.78 8.83 -6.33
CA ARG A 491 -20.80 9.18 -7.35
C ARG A 491 -22.22 9.26 -6.80
N TYR A 492 -22.42 8.85 -5.55
CA TYR A 492 -23.68 8.96 -4.82
C TYR A 492 -23.80 10.31 -4.08
N THR A 493 -25.01 10.60 -3.61
CA THR A 493 -25.31 11.85 -2.90
C THR A 493 -24.56 11.91 -1.57
N CYS A 494 -23.84 13.01 -1.33
CA CYS A 494 -23.03 13.22 -0.13
C CYS A 494 -23.43 14.51 0.58
N PHE A 495 -23.71 14.36 1.88
CA PHE A 495 -23.96 15.46 2.81
C PHE A 495 -22.82 15.58 3.82
N ILE A 496 -22.64 16.77 4.39
CA ILE A 496 -21.79 17.01 5.55
C ILE A 496 -22.64 17.35 6.78
N ASP A 497 -22.36 16.68 7.88
CA ASP A 497 -23.04 16.83 9.17
C ASP A 497 -22.25 17.74 10.12
N ASN A 498 -22.14 19.02 9.75
CA ASN A 498 -21.40 20.04 10.51
C ASN A 498 -21.97 20.32 11.91
N GLN A 499 -23.23 19.96 12.15
CA GLN A 499 -23.91 20.19 13.42
C GLN A 499 -23.96 18.94 14.30
N ASN A 500 -23.29 17.85 13.89
CA ASN A 500 -23.37 16.54 14.53
C ASN A 500 -24.81 16.02 14.69
N HIS A 501 -25.76 16.51 13.91
CA HIS A 501 -27.17 16.14 14.03
C HIS A 501 -27.38 14.69 13.60
N ALA A 502 -26.87 14.28 12.43
CA ALA A 502 -26.98 12.91 11.96
C ALA A 502 -26.14 11.95 12.81
N ARG A 503 -24.95 12.40 13.24
CA ARG A 503 -24.09 11.68 14.19
C ARG A 503 -24.83 11.40 15.49
N ASP A 504 -25.37 12.43 16.12
CA ASP A 504 -25.95 12.34 17.45
C ASP A 504 -27.32 11.64 17.39
N SER A 505 -28.11 11.83 16.33
CA SER A 505 -29.45 11.24 16.22
C SER A 505 -29.46 9.78 15.74
N VAL A 506 -28.44 9.36 14.97
CA VAL A 506 -28.41 8.02 14.36
C VAL A 506 -27.11 7.27 14.68
N TYR A 507 -25.95 7.78 14.28
CA TYR A 507 -24.68 7.06 14.42
C TYR A 507 -24.40 6.65 15.87
N ASN A 508 -24.52 7.59 16.81
CA ASN A 508 -24.28 7.36 18.24
C ASN A 508 -25.28 6.38 18.88
N HIS A 509 -26.43 6.15 18.23
CA HIS A 509 -27.48 5.24 18.71
C HIS A 509 -27.45 3.87 18.00
N CYS A 510 -26.70 3.74 16.90
CA CYS A 510 -26.67 2.51 16.11
C CYS A 510 -25.84 1.39 16.78
N GLY A 511 -25.05 1.74 17.79
CA GLY A 511 -24.25 0.79 18.57
C GLY A 511 -23.02 0.23 17.83
N TYR A 512 -22.83 0.58 16.55
CA TYR A 512 -21.61 0.29 15.81
C TYR A 512 -20.58 1.41 16.03
N GLN A 513 -19.34 1.06 16.33
CA GLN A 513 -18.31 2.01 16.77
C GLN A 513 -17.24 2.33 15.72
N GLY A 514 -17.38 1.82 14.48
CA GLY A 514 -16.45 2.07 13.38
C GLY A 514 -17.01 2.99 12.31
N ILE A 515 -16.16 3.37 11.36
CA ILE A 515 -16.55 3.87 10.04
C ILE A 515 -15.72 3.17 8.95
N PRO A 516 -16.24 2.95 7.72
CA PRO A 516 -17.58 3.31 7.27
C PRO A 516 -18.66 2.52 8.01
N CYS A 517 -19.72 3.22 8.41
CA CYS A 517 -20.88 2.62 9.08
C CYS A 517 -22.09 2.73 8.16
N LEU A 518 -22.53 1.58 7.64
CA LEU A 518 -23.68 1.47 6.77
C LEU A 518 -24.94 1.18 7.60
N ILE A 519 -25.98 1.97 7.39
CA ILE A 519 -27.32 1.71 7.89
C ILE A 519 -28.23 1.49 6.68
N LEU A 520 -28.68 0.24 6.51
CA LEU A 520 -29.64 -0.13 5.48
C LEU A 520 -31.05 0.05 6.04
N LEU A 521 -31.91 0.72 5.30
CA LEU A 521 -33.30 0.93 5.64
C LEU A 521 -34.20 0.44 4.51
N VAL A 522 -35.29 -0.22 4.87
CA VAL A 522 -36.37 -0.63 3.96
C VAL A 522 -37.65 0.02 4.44
N ASN A 523 -38.25 0.89 3.63
CA ASN A 523 -39.41 1.71 4.00
C ASN A 523 -39.18 2.46 5.33
N ASN A 524 -38.01 3.09 5.48
CA ASN A 524 -37.53 3.77 6.71
C ASN A 524 -37.33 2.86 7.93
N ILE A 525 -37.43 1.53 7.80
CA ILE A 525 -37.16 0.59 8.89
C ILE A 525 -35.74 0.05 8.73
N VAL A 526 -34.93 0.18 9.77
CA VAL A 526 -33.53 -0.29 9.77
C VAL A 526 -33.48 -1.81 9.68
N SER A 527 -32.82 -2.32 8.64
CA SER A 527 -32.63 -3.76 8.37
C SER A 527 -31.19 -4.22 8.52
N TYR A 528 -30.22 -3.30 8.55
CA TYR A 528 -28.81 -3.59 8.80
C TYR A 528 -28.08 -2.39 9.41
N VAL A 529 -27.11 -2.67 10.28
CA VAL A 529 -26.12 -1.72 10.80
C VAL A 529 -24.77 -2.43 10.87
N GLY A 530 -23.73 -1.87 10.27
CA GLY A 530 -22.38 -2.44 10.33
C GLY A 530 -21.45 -1.94 9.22
N SER A 531 -20.34 -2.63 9.01
CA SER A 531 -19.38 -2.30 7.94
C SER A 531 -19.88 -2.74 6.56
N PRO A 532 -19.32 -2.16 5.48
CA PRO A 532 -19.35 -2.80 4.17
C PRO A 532 -18.77 -4.23 4.26
N GLY A 533 -19.38 -5.18 3.56
CA GLY A 533 -18.94 -6.58 3.56
C GLY A 533 -20.07 -7.57 3.31
N GLU A 534 -19.82 -8.85 3.54
CA GLU A 534 -20.77 -9.94 3.25
C GLU A 534 -22.09 -9.81 4.03
N GLY A 535 -22.04 -9.37 5.29
CA GLY A 535 -23.24 -9.11 6.08
C GLY A 535 -24.15 -8.05 5.46
N PHE A 536 -23.56 -6.95 4.96
CA PHE A 536 -24.30 -5.90 4.26
C PHE A 536 -24.87 -6.40 2.93
N LYS A 537 -24.07 -7.09 2.12
CA LYS A 537 -24.50 -7.64 0.82
C LYS A 537 -25.68 -8.60 0.98
N GLN A 538 -25.63 -9.48 1.98
CA GLN A 538 -26.72 -10.40 2.28
C GLN A 538 -27.99 -9.65 2.72
N ALA A 539 -27.86 -8.66 3.61
CA ALA A 539 -29.01 -7.86 4.05
C ALA A 539 -29.66 -7.07 2.90
N LEU A 540 -28.84 -6.51 2.00
CA LEU A 540 -29.32 -5.82 0.81
C LEU A 540 -30.02 -6.76 -0.16
N SER A 541 -29.46 -7.94 -0.44
CA SER A 541 -30.09 -8.94 -1.29
C SER A 541 -31.47 -9.31 -0.75
N ASN A 542 -31.57 -9.62 0.55
CA ASN A 542 -32.84 -9.95 1.20
C ASN A 542 -33.85 -8.79 1.11
N SER A 543 -33.37 -7.55 1.20
CA SER A 543 -34.22 -6.35 1.12
C SER A 543 -34.77 -6.11 -0.29
N LEU A 544 -33.94 -6.36 -1.32
CA LEU A 544 -34.36 -6.29 -2.73
C LEU A 544 -35.41 -7.36 -3.05
N ASP A 545 -35.19 -8.59 -2.58
CA ASP A 545 -36.13 -9.70 -2.77
C ASP A 545 -37.49 -9.42 -2.11
N ALA A 546 -37.48 -8.86 -0.89
CA ALA A 546 -38.70 -8.49 -0.17
C ALA A 546 -39.54 -7.45 -0.94
N ILE A 547 -38.91 -6.42 -1.51
CA ILE A 547 -39.60 -5.39 -2.30
C ILE A 547 -40.09 -5.91 -3.64
N ALA A 548 -39.39 -6.89 -4.24
CA ALA A 548 -39.85 -7.53 -5.47
C ALA A 548 -41.16 -8.29 -5.26
N LEU A 549 -41.27 -9.03 -4.15
CA LEU A 549 -42.48 -9.78 -3.78
C LEU A 549 -43.69 -8.85 -3.51
N GLU A 550 -43.48 -7.69 -2.89
CA GLU A 550 -44.54 -6.68 -2.68
C GLU A 550 -45.15 -6.12 -3.99
N LYS A 551 -44.47 -6.30 -5.14
CA LYS A 551 -44.97 -5.84 -6.46
C LYS A 551 -45.78 -6.90 -7.20
N GLU A 552 -45.72 -8.15 -6.76
CA GLU A 552 -46.44 -9.28 -7.37
C GLU A 552 -47.80 -9.57 -6.71
N GLU A 553 -48.02 -9.05 -5.49
CA GLU A 553 -49.33 -8.99 -4.80
C GLU A 553 -50.09 -7.70 -5.14
#